data_AF-A0A7J7UT09-F1
#
_entry.id   AF-A0A7J7UT09-F1
#
_cell.length_a   1.000
_cell.length_b   1.000
_cell.length_c   1.000
_cell.angle_alpha   90.00
_cell.angle_beta   90.00
_cell.angle_gamma   90.00
#
_symmetry.space_group_name_H-M   'P 1'
#
loop_
_entity.id
_entity.type
_entity.pdbx_description
1 polymer ?
#
loop_
_entity_poly.entity_id
_entity_poly.type
_entity_poly.pdbx_seq_one_letter_code
_entity_poly.pdbx_strand_id
1 'polypeptide(L)'
;MPLSTSSVPSCSSSTSNRSRNRSRYRTKAVNCEVDESLFGGKKPPAQSDSPIVLLRDKHAIEKTFSELALEHKPKTIQLITRDLVRELIVPTEDPSGESLIMSPEEFERIKWASQVLSKEELEARVQAFKKEKEAALDAATTRKKVMKQKDMIWMKNKKLDDLEEEAKERAENLLQRANKQRIEQEEELRDMSQIILNAKCHAIRDAQILEKQLIQKELDAEEKRLDQMMEVERQKLLQRQEELLRKRREERIRGKRHIMQQMQKKQEERSLFAEQQEQEKEQMLEYMEQLQEEDLRDMERRHQEKLKMQAEIQRFKEESQKQKAELQAQEKLADQLVMEFTKKKMAREAEFEAEQERIRREKEKEIARMRIMQEKAQDYLAEKDALRAKRNQEVADREWRRKEKENAQKKMETEAKLRKTRLEQVAFKQHTLAVQVRRDRDEFDRILRAQREQIERERLAEEKRASERLQHVQELRRQVRENQQKLVQERIATFEEGRRLKEEAQRRSERINEVKKKKIEELSTAVCCADQRGWPGDPVPRRR
;
A
#
# COMPACT_ATOMS: atom_id res chain seq x y z
N MET A 1 -12.67 -47.26 10.34
CA MET A 1 -13.48 -46.07 10.66
C MET A 1 -12.70 -44.85 10.18
N PRO A 2 -13.28 -44.01 9.31
CA PRO A 2 -12.54 -43.23 8.32
C PRO A 2 -12.02 -41.90 8.88
N LEU A 3 -10.85 -41.48 8.38
CA LEU A 3 -10.33 -40.13 8.56
C LEU A 3 -10.31 -39.43 7.20
N SER A 4 -11.06 -38.34 7.14
CA SER A 4 -11.29 -37.51 5.96
C SER A 4 -10.27 -36.37 5.88
N THR A 5 -9.63 -36.29 4.71
CA THR A 5 -9.12 -35.16 3.92
C THR A 5 -9.28 -33.70 4.42
N SER A 6 -8.19 -32.93 4.30
CA SER A 6 -8.13 -31.58 3.65
C SER A 6 -6.67 -31.09 3.64
N SER A 7 -5.96 -31.21 2.52
CA SER A 7 -5.72 -30.15 1.51
C SER A 7 -4.70 -29.08 1.93
N VAL A 8 -3.48 -29.25 1.43
CA VAL A 8 -2.41 -28.25 1.40
C VAL A 8 -2.28 -27.77 -0.04
N PRO A 9 -2.04 -26.47 -0.30
CA PRO A 9 -1.19 -26.13 -1.42
C PRO A 9 -0.06 -25.19 -1.03
N SER A 10 1.11 -25.56 -1.52
CA SER A 10 2.34 -24.80 -1.66
C SER A 10 2.22 -23.72 -2.74
N CYS A 11 2.92 -22.59 -2.57
CA CYS A 11 3.39 -21.68 -3.63
C CYS A 11 4.54 -20.84 -3.02
N SER A 12 5.81 -21.05 -3.36
CA SER A 12 6.55 -20.59 -4.55
C SER A 12 6.55 -19.07 -4.74
N SER A 13 7.66 -18.40 -4.39
CA SER A 13 7.95 -17.02 -4.75
C SER A 13 8.96 -16.98 -5.90
N SER A 14 8.44 -16.70 -7.10
CA SER A 14 9.22 -16.42 -8.31
C SER A 14 9.54 -14.93 -8.43
N THR A 15 10.71 -14.67 -9.00
CA THR A 15 11.22 -13.37 -9.44
C THR A 15 10.62 -12.93 -10.79
N SER A 16 10.69 -11.61 -11.03
CA SER A 16 10.61 -10.87 -12.31
C SER A 16 9.24 -10.68 -13.00
N ASN A 17 8.82 -9.42 -13.19
CA ASN A 17 9.03 -8.72 -14.46
C ASN A 17 8.57 -7.25 -14.47
N ARG A 18 9.36 -6.41 -15.14
CA ARG A 18 8.96 -5.12 -15.71
C ARG A 18 7.85 -5.33 -16.76
N SER A 19 6.82 -4.49 -16.78
CA SER A 19 6.49 -3.63 -17.92
C SER A 19 5.04 -3.11 -17.87
N ARG A 20 4.92 -1.82 -18.18
CA ARG A 20 3.91 -1.15 -19.03
C ARG A 20 3.39 0.14 -18.40
N ASN A 21 3.92 1.24 -18.93
CA ASN A 21 3.27 2.53 -19.02
C ASN A 21 1.82 2.35 -19.46
N ARG A 22 0.88 2.84 -18.66
CA ARG A 22 -0.44 3.24 -19.16
C ARG A 22 -0.80 4.56 -18.48
N SER A 23 -0.65 5.64 -19.24
CA SER A 23 -1.19 6.95 -18.90
C SER A 23 -2.68 6.79 -18.63
N ARG A 24 -3.10 7.01 -17.38
CA ARG A 24 -4.50 7.20 -17.01
C ARG A 24 -4.65 8.67 -16.65
N TYR A 25 -5.34 9.40 -17.51
CA TYR A 25 -5.77 10.77 -17.23
C TYR A 25 -6.66 10.77 -15.99
N ARG A 26 -6.31 11.61 -15.04
CA ARG A 26 -7.10 11.93 -13.85
C ARG A 26 -8.11 12.99 -14.24
N THR A 27 -9.39 12.64 -14.28
CA THR A 27 -10.49 13.60 -14.46
C THR A 27 -10.51 14.54 -13.25
N LYS A 28 -10.20 15.83 -13.46
CA LYS A 28 -10.45 16.89 -12.49
C LYS A 28 -11.61 17.73 -13.04
N ALA A 29 -12.71 17.76 -12.30
CA ALA A 29 -13.93 18.54 -12.50
C ALA A 29 -14.87 18.11 -13.64
N VAL A 30 -16.17 18.06 -13.34
CA VAL A 30 -17.29 17.78 -14.26
C VAL A 30 -17.87 19.07 -14.84
N ASN A 31 -17.38 20.24 -14.41
CA ASN A 31 -17.92 21.53 -14.77
C ASN A 31 -16.77 22.44 -15.20
N CYS A 32 -16.36 22.35 -16.47
CA CYS A 32 -15.56 23.38 -17.12
C CYS A 32 -16.44 23.98 -18.22
N GLU A 33 -16.97 25.17 -17.98
CA GLU A 33 -17.37 26.05 -19.07
C GLU A 33 -16.09 26.51 -19.77
N VAL A 34 -15.82 25.89 -20.92
CA VAL A 34 -14.78 26.32 -21.84
C VAL A 34 -15.40 27.43 -22.69
N ASP A 35 -14.88 28.64 -22.53
CA ASP A 35 -15.19 29.78 -23.40
C ASP A 35 -14.57 29.51 -24.79
N GLU A 36 -15.43 29.16 -25.76
CA GLU A 36 -15.03 28.84 -27.14
C GLU A 36 -14.73 30.07 -28.01
N SER A 37 -14.59 31.25 -27.42
CA SER A 37 -14.23 32.46 -28.18
C SER A 37 -12.74 32.58 -28.55
N LEU A 38 -11.88 31.63 -28.14
CA LEU A 38 -10.42 31.73 -28.30
C LEU A 38 -9.84 31.17 -29.61
N PHE A 39 -10.63 30.51 -30.46
CA PHE A 39 -10.18 30.05 -31.79
C PHE A 39 -11.11 30.55 -32.89
N GLY A 40 -10.67 31.60 -33.59
CA GLY A 40 -11.42 32.25 -34.66
C GLY A 40 -11.91 31.28 -35.73
N GLY A 41 -13.25 31.14 -35.80
CA GLY A 41 -13.95 30.43 -36.85
C GLY A 41 -13.98 31.23 -38.15
N LYS A 42 -13.35 30.69 -39.20
CA LYS A 42 -13.48 31.17 -40.58
C LYS A 42 -14.88 30.84 -41.11
N LYS A 43 -15.61 31.83 -41.63
CA LYS A 43 -16.86 31.63 -42.40
C LYS A 43 -16.54 31.04 -43.80
N PRO A 44 -17.34 30.10 -44.32
CA PRO A 44 -17.30 29.70 -45.73
C PRO A 44 -18.24 30.57 -46.59
N PRO A 45 -18.00 30.69 -47.91
CA PRO A 45 -18.96 31.27 -48.83
C PRO A 45 -19.76 30.20 -49.61
N ALA A 46 -20.93 30.65 -50.10
CA ALA A 46 -21.74 30.14 -51.21
C ALA A 46 -22.95 29.22 -50.91
N GLN A 47 -24.15 29.77 -51.17
CA GLN A 47 -25.29 29.22 -51.93
C GLN A 47 -26.19 30.44 -52.22
N SER A 48 -26.23 31.00 -53.44
CA SER A 48 -27.04 30.60 -54.60
C SER A 48 -28.53 30.45 -54.28
N ASP A 49 -29.27 31.57 -54.36
CA ASP A 49 -30.66 31.57 -54.77
C ASP A 49 -30.89 32.75 -55.71
N SER A 50 -31.43 32.43 -56.89
CA SER A 50 -31.82 33.39 -57.91
C SER A 50 -33.29 33.76 -57.72
N PRO A 51 -33.66 34.98 -58.10
CA PRO A 51 -34.93 35.16 -58.79
C PRO A 51 -34.71 35.81 -60.17
N ILE A 52 -35.19 35.06 -61.15
CA ILE A 52 -35.70 35.42 -62.47
C ILE A 52 -36.26 36.86 -62.59
N VAL A 53 -35.74 37.58 -63.60
CA VAL A 53 -36.43 38.51 -64.55
C VAL A 53 -36.89 39.86 -63.94
N LEU A 54 -36.38 41.04 -64.35
CA LEU A 54 -36.48 41.71 -65.65
C LEU A 54 -35.32 42.72 -65.88
N LEU A 55 -34.49 42.51 -66.90
CA LEU A 55 -33.75 43.58 -67.55
C LEU A 55 -34.67 44.26 -68.56
N ARG A 56 -35.00 45.53 -68.33
CA ARG A 56 -35.58 46.41 -69.36
C ARG A 56 -34.49 47.38 -69.78
N ASP A 57 -33.82 47.03 -70.87
CA ASP A 57 -32.88 47.94 -71.51
C ASP A 57 -33.61 49.00 -72.33
N LYS A 58 -33.11 50.21 -72.11
CA LYS A 58 -33.25 51.46 -72.84
C LYS A 58 -33.31 51.28 -74.36
N HIS A 59 -34.46 51.53 -74.97
CA HIS A 59 -34.58 52.15 -76.30
C HIS A 59 -35.90 52.95 -76.33
N ALA A 60 -35.83 54.23 -75.99
CA ALA A 60 -36.88 55.21 -76.25
C ALA A 60 -36.27 56.63 -76.23
N ILE A 61 -35.41 56.91 -77.20
CA ILE A 61 -35.29 58.25 -77.75
C ILE A 61 -36.24 58.22 -78.95
N GLU A 62 -37.43 58.81 -78.80
CA GLU A 62 -38.19 59.48 -79.86
C GLU A 62 -39.56 59.88 -79.31
N LYS A 63 -39.92 61.15 -79.55
CA LYS A 63 -41.22 61.81 -79.30
C LYS A 63 -41.42 62.14 -77.81
N THR A 64 -41.62 63.37 -77.36
CA THR A 64 -42.38 64.49 -77.91
C THR A 64 -41.99 65.81 -77.22
N PHE A 65 -41.51 66.80 -77.99
CA PHE A 65 -41.77 68.22 -77.74
C PHE A 65 -42.11 68.82 -79.11
N SER A 66 -43.36 68.60 -79.52
CA SER A 66 -44.03 69.32 -80.60
C SER A 66 -45.36 69.77 -80.05
N GLU A 67 -45.33 70.72 -79.13
CA GLU A 67 -46.52 71.40 -78.64
C GLU A 67 -46.05 72.69 -77.96
N LEU A 68 -45.94 73.74 -78.78
CA LEU A 68 -46.27 75.14 -78.49
C LEU A 68 -45.79 76.02 -79.65
N ALA A 69 -46.54 76.01 -80.76
CA ALA A 69 -46.67 77.14 -81.67
C ALA A 69 -47.86 76.94 -82.64
N LEU A 70 -48.87 77.80 -82.47
CA LEU A 70 -49.83 78.32 -83.47
C LEU A 70 -50.84 77.36 -84.13
N GLU A 71 -52.08 77.37 -83.62
CA GLU A 71 -53.28 77.34 -84.49
C GLU A 71 -54.36 78.26 -83.90
N HIS A 72 -54.64 79.38 -84.57
CA HIS A 72 -55.91 80.10 -84.43
C HIS A 72 -56.78 79.69 -85.63
N LYS A 73 -57.86 78.92 -85.41
CA LYS A 73 -58.82 78.52 -86.44
C LYS A 73 -60.08 79.40 -86.38
N PRO A 74 -60.67 79.83 -87.51
CA PRO A 74 -61.98 80.48 -87.49
C PRO A 74 -63.09 79.47 -87.14
N LYS A 75 -64.15 79.95 -86.46
CA LYS A 75 -65.30 79.16 -86.01
C LYS A 75 -66.15 78.69 -87.20
N THR A 76 -66.32 77.38 -87.34
CA THR A 76 -67.23 76.73 -88.32
C THR A 76 -68.52 76.32 -87.59
N ILE A 77 -69.70 76.54 -88.20
CA ILE A 77 -70.98 76.04 -87.69
C ILE A 77 -71.53 75.01 -88.67
N GLN A 78 -71.88 73.81 -88.17
CA GLN A 78 -72.52 72.74 -88.94
C GLN A 78 -74.03 72.97 -89.02
N LEU A 79 -74.58 73.09 -90.24
CA LEU A 79 -76.01 73.19 -90.52
C LEU A 79 -76.50 71.89 -91.18
N ILE A 80 -77.55 71.28 -90.60
CA ILE A 80 -78.12 69.99 -91.03
C ILE A 80 -79.49 70.20 -91.68
N THR A 81 -79.71 69.76 -92.93
CA THR A 81 -81.04 69.68 -93.59
C THR A 81 -81.06 68.58 -94.67
N ARG A 82 -82.21 68.12 -95.19
CA ARG A 82 -83.09 67.10 -94.57
C ARG A 82 -82.57 65.66 -94.81
N ASP A 83 -81.24 65.47 -94.83
CA ASP A 83 -80.48 64.28 -94.37
C ASP A 83 -78.93 64.52 -94.39
N LEU A 84 -78.48 65.76 -94.65
CA LEU A 84 -77.08 66.18 -94.87
C LEU A 84 -76.53 67.03 -93.72
N VAL A 85 -75.23 66.92 -93.44
CA VAL A 85 -74.45 67.88 -92.61
C VAL A 85 -73.57 68.73 -93.54
N ARG A 86 -73.71 70.06 -93.51
CA ARG A 86 -72.86 71.01 -94.25
C ARG A 86 -72.15 71.95 -93.26
N GLU A 87 -70.84 72.11 -93.42
CA GLU A 87 -70.04 73.08 -92.67
C GLU A 87 -70.08 74.45 -93.36
N LEU A 88 -70.73 75.42 -92.72
CA LEU A 88 -70.83 76.81 -93.17
C LEU A 88 -69.82 77.65 -92.37
N ILE A 89 -68.91 78.28 -93.09
CA ILE A 89 -67.98 79.31 -92.61
C ILE A 89 -68.70 80.64 -92.79
N VAL A 90 -68.94 81.39 -91.72
CA VAL A 90 -69.50 82.76 -91.78
C VAL A 90 -68.39 83.71 -92.23
N PRO A 91 -68.48 84.35 -93.41
CA PRO A 91 -67.56 85.41 -93.78
C PRO A 91 -67.81 86.61 -92.89
N THR A 92 -66.77 87.09 -92.21
CA THR A 92 -66.80 88.44 -91.61
C THR A 92 -66.09 89.36 -92.59
N GLU A 93 -66.77 89.66 -93.69
CA GLU A 93 -66.51 90.90 -94.42
C GLU A 93 -67.67 91.86 -94.16
N ASP A 94 -67.33 93.15 -94.25
CA ASP A 94 -68.16 94.30 -94.59
C ASP A 94 -68.17 95.41 -93.50
N PRO A 95 -68.40 96.69 -93.85
CA PRO A 95 -68.35 97.36 -95.16
C PRO A 95 -67.87 98.83 -95.06
N SER A 96 -66.66 99.13 -95.54
CA SER A 96 -66.22 100.49 -95.95
C SER A 96 -64.79 100.34 -96.45
N GLY A 97 -64.56 100.46 -97.76
CA GLY A 97 -63.26 100.25 -98.39
C GLY A 97 -62.16 101.26 -98.00
N GLU A 98 -62.18 101.86 -96.80
CA GLU A 98 -61.21 102.85 -96.32
C GLU A 98 -60.78 102.68 -94.83
N SER A 99 -60.98 101.52 -94.19
CA SER A 99 -60.47 101.29 -92.83
C SER A 99 -59.74 99.94 -92.66
N LEU A 100 -58.41 100.00 -92.46
CA LEU A 100 -57.55 98.87 -92.13
C LEU A 100 -57.80 98.40 -90.67
N ILE A 101 -58.57 97.33 -90.49
CA ILE A 101 -58.72 96.68 -89.18
C ILE A 101 -57.46 95.84 -88.94
N MET A 102 -56.54 96.36 -88.13
CA MET A 102 -55.33 95.66 -87.70
C MET A 102 -55.55 95.07 -86.30
N SER A 103 -55.10 93.84 -86.04
CA SER A 103 -55.10 93.27 -84.68
C SER A 103 -54.22 94.13 -83.76
N PRO A 104 -54.53 94.29 -82.46
CA PRO A 104 -53.71 95.12 -81.57
C PRO A 104 -52.25 94.65 -81.54
N GLU A 105 -52.00 93.34 -81.67
CA GLU A 105 -50.66 92.77 -81.79
C GLU A 105 -49.97 93.15 -83.10
N GLU A 106 -50.66 93.19 -84.25
CA GLU A 106 -50.08 93.65 -85.52
C GLU A 106 -49.98 95.17 -85.59
N PHE A 107 -50.88 95.91 -84.94
CA PHE A 107 -50.79 97.36 -84.74
C PHE A 107 -49.57 97.71 -83.91
N GLU A 108 -49.37 97.04 -82.79
CA GLU A 108 -48.14 97.20 -82.03
C GLU A 108 -46.93 96.72 -82.81
N ARG A 109 -46.99 95.56 -83.52
CA ARG A 109 -45.86 95.06 -84.31
C ARG A 109 -45.46 96.03 -85.42
N ILE A 110 -46.41 96.63 -86.13
CA ILE A 110 -46.16 97.63 -87.17
C ILE A 110 -45.71 98.94 -86.54
N LYS A 111 -46.28 99.37 -85.41
CA LYS A 111 -45.83 100.56 -84.65
C LYS A 111 -44.40 100.41 -84.12
N TRP A 112 -44.03 99.22 -83.63
CA TRP A 112 -42.68 98.84 -83.18
C TRP A 112 -41.71 98.61 -84.36
N ALA A 113 -42.18 98.19 -85.53
CA ALA A 113 -41.37 97.98 -86.73
C ALA A 113 -41.18 99.27 -87.55
N SER A 114 -42.13 100.21 -87.51
CA SER A 114 -42.04 101.54 -88.13
C SER A 114 -41.27 102.54 -87.26
N GLN A 115 -41.10 102.23 -85.97
CA GLN A 115 -40.21 102.98 -85.10
C GLN A 115 -38.77 102.73 -85.56
N VAL A 116 -38.16 103.73 -86.21
CA VAL A 116 -36.75 103.70 -86.60
C VAL A 116 -35.94 103.73 -85.32
N LEU A 117 -35.63 102.53 -84.81
CA LEU A 117 -34.80 102.33 -83.64
C LEU A 117 -33.44 102.99 -83.91
N SER A 118 -33.01 103.86 -82.99
CA SER A 118 -31.65 104.39 -83.06
C SER A 118 -30.65 103.23 -82.93
N LYS A 119 -29.41 103.38 -83.41
CA LYS A 119 -28.36 102.34 -83.24
C LYS A 119 -28.26 101.88 -81.78
N GLU A 120 -28.47 102.80 -80.84
CA GLU A 120 -28.39 102.56 -79.40
C GLU A 120 -29.52 101.66 -78.89
N GLU A 121 -30.74 101.76 -79.44
CA GLU A 121 -31.88 100.95 -79.02
C GLU A 121 -31.81 99.52 -79.57
N LEU A 122 -31.27 99.34 -80.79
CA LEU A 122 -30.97 98.04 -81.37
C LEU A 122 -29.87 97.33 -80.56
N GLU A 123 -28.81 98.06 -80.21
CA GLU A 123 -27.75 97.58 -79.34
C GLU A 123 -28.28 97.24 -77.94
N ALA A 124 -29.19 98.04 -77.37
CA ALA A 124 -29.82 97.75 -76.09
C ALA A 124 -30.64 96.46 -76.11
N ARG A 125 -31.38 96.18 -77.19
CA ARG A 125 -32.12 94.90 -77.36
C ARG A 125 -31.20 93.70 -77.55
N VAL A 126 -30.16 93.84 -78.37
CA VAL A 126 -29.15 92.79 -78.55
C VAL A 126 -28.41 92.53 -77.23
N GLN A 127 -28.10 93.58 -76.47
CA GLN A 127 -27.52 93.47 -75.13
C GLN A 127 -28.50 92.83 -74.14
N ALA A 128 -29.80 93.15 -74.19
CA ALA A 128 -30.80 92.52 -73.33
C ALA A 128 -30.92 91.02 -73.61
N PHE A 129 -30.96 90.62 -74.89
CA PHE A 129 -31.00 89.21 -75.29
C PHE A 129 -29.70 88.47 -74.96
N LYS A 130 -28.54 89.13 -75.08
CA LYS A 130 -27.25 88.59 -74.63
C LYS A 130 -27.23 88.40 -73.11
N LYS A 131 -27.69 89.39 -72.34
CA LYS A 131 -27.82 89.32 -70.87
C LYS A 131 -28.77 88.20 -70.45
N GLU A 132 -29.86 87.96 -71.16
CA GLU A 132 -30.79 86.86 -70.88
C GLU A 132 -30.15 85.49 -71.16
N LYS A 133 -29.43 85.34 -72.28
CA LYS A 133 -28.65 84.12 -72.58
C LYS A 133 -27.52 83.89 -71.58
N GLU A 134 -26.79 84.95 -71.20
CA GLU A 134 -25.75 84.90 -70.17
C GLU A 134 -26.33 84.52 -68.81
N ALA A 135 -27.46 85.10 -68.41
CA ALA A 135 -28.17 84.73 -67.17
C ALA A 135 -28.64 83.27 -67.18
N ALA A 136 -29.10 82.74 -68.32
CA ALA A 136 -29.47 81.34 -68.47
C ALA A 136 -28.25 80.40 -68.38
N LEU A 137 -27.12 80.78 -68.98
CA LEU A 137 -25.86 80.05 -68.87
C LEU A 137 -25.31 80.09 -67.45
N ASP A 138 -25.40 81.23 -66.77
CA ASP A 138 -25.00 81.40 -65.37
C ASP A 138 -25.90 80.58 -64.43
N ALA A 139 -27.20 80.53 -64.68
CA ALA A 139 -28.12 79.63 -63.95
C ALA A 139 -27.77 78.15 -64.17
N ALA A 140 -27.34 77.77 -65.38
CA ALA A 140 -26.88 76.40 -65.66
C ALA A 140 -25.53 76.10 -65.01
N THR A 141 -24.59 77.04 -65.02
CA THR A 141 -23.26 76.86 -64.40
C THR A 141 -23.35 76.83 -62.88
N THR A 142 -24.21 77.63 -62.27
CA THR A 142 -24.49 77.58 -60.82
C THR A 142 -25.13 76.26 -60.42
N ARG A 143 -26.12 75.74 -61.17
CA ARG A 143 -26.65 74.37 -60.95
C ARG A 143 -25.58 73.29 -61.06
N LYS A 144 -24.69 73.40 -62.06
CA LYS A 144 -23.56 72.47 -62.24
C LYS A 144 -22.54 72.57 -61.09
N LYS A 145 -22.27 73.77 -60.56
CA LYS A 145 -21.42 73.98 -59.39
C LYS A 145 -22.05 73.40 -58.12
N VAL A 146 -23.35 73.61 -57.91
CA VAL A 146 -24.09 73.04 -56.77
C VAL A 146 -24.13 71.52 -56.84
N MET A 147 -24.35 70.92 -58.02
CA MET A 147 -24.30 69.46 -58.17
C MET A 147 -22.90 68.92 -57.89
N LYS A 148 -21.84 69.55 -58.42
CA LYS A 148 -20.45 69.18 -58.08
C LYS A 148 -20.17 69.28 -56.58
N GLN A 149 -20.66 70.32 -55.91
CA GLN A 149 -20.51 70.47 -54.45
C GLN A 149 -21.27 69.37 -53.71
N LYS A 150 -22.49 69.04 -54.13
CA LYS A 150 -23.27 67.92 -53.57
C LYS A 150 -22.60 66.57 -53.80
N ASP A 151 -22.02 66.34 -54.98
CA ASP A 151 -21.25 65.13 -55.29
C ASP A 151 -19.97 65.05 -54.44
N MET A 152 -19.27 66.16 -54.22
CA MET A 152 -18.12 66.20 -53.32
C MET A 152 -18.50 65.94 -51.86
N ILE A 153 -19.64 66.46 -51.40
CA ILE A 153 -20.17 66.18 -50.06
C ILE A 153 -20.61 64.72 -49.96
N TRP A 154 -21.26 64.18 -51.00
CA TRP A 154 -21.67 62.79 -51.07
C TRP A 154 -20.47 61.84 -51.05
N MET A 155 -19.40 62.15 -51.79
CA MET A 155 -18.15 61.38 -51.78
C MET A 155 -17.42 61.44 -50.43
N LYS A 156 -17.46 62.59 -49.73
CA LYS A 156 -16.88 62.74 -48.39
C LYS A 156 -17.71 62.05 -47.30
N ASN A 157 -19.03 62.00 -47.47
CA ASN A 157 -19.97 61.41 -46.52
C ASN A 157 -20.34 59.97 -46.87
N LYS A 158 -19.73 59.40 -47.92
CA LYS A 158 -19.88 57.98 -48.24
C LYS A 158 -19.31 57.19 -47.07
N LYS A 159 -20.15 56.40 -46.41
CA LYS A 159 -19.71 55.50 -45.34
C LYS A 159 -18.66 54.55 -45.92
N LEU A 160 -17.66 54.24 -45.12
CA LEU A 160 -16.67 53.24 -45.50
C LEU A 160 -17.38 51.90 -45.70
N ASP A 161 -16.93 51.14 -46.69
CA ASP A 161 -17.45 49.79 -46.89
C ASP A 161 -17.11 48.93 -45.65
N ASP A 162 -17.94 47.94 -45.30
CA ASP A 162 -17.72 47.07 -44.14
C ASP A 162 -16.30 46.46 -44.13
N LEU A 163 -15.74 46.18 -45.31
CA LEU A 163 -14.36 45.69 -45.48
C LEU A 163 -13.29 46.74 -45.11
N GLU A 164 -13.56 48.01 -45.36
CA GLU A 164 -12.68 49.13 -45.01
C GLU A 164 -12.76 49.48 -43.52
N GLU A 165 -13.93 49.33 -42.89
CA GLU A 165 -14.09 49.45 -41.43
C GLU A 165 -13.35 48.32 -40.71
N GLU A 166 -13.52 47.06 -41.15
CA GLU A 166 -12.75 45.94 -40.61
C GLU A 166 -11.22 46.12 -40.81
N ALA A 167 -10.80 46.69 -41.94
CA ALA A 167 -9.40 46.98 -42.20
C ALA A 167 -8.85 48.06 -41.23
N LYS A 168 -9.66 49.08 -40.92
CA LYS A 168 -9.33 50.10 -39.92
C LYS A 168 -9.23 49.52 -38.52
N GLU A 169 -10.20 48.71 -38.09
CA GLU A 169 -10.15 48.06 -36.77
C GLU A 169 -8.93 47.15 -36.62
N ARG A 170 -8.59 46.39 -37.67
CA ARG A 170 -7.36 45.59 -37.68
C ARG A 170 -6.11 46.45 -37.59
N ALA A 171 -6.06 47.57 -38.32
CA ALA A 171 -4.95 48.52 -38.25
C ALA A 171 -4.82 49.17 -36.87
N GLU A 172 -5.95 49.56 -36.25
CA GLU A 172 -6.01 50.12 -34.91
C GLU A 172 -5.59 49.10 -33.85
N ASN A 173 -6.07 47.86 -33.94
CA ASN A 173 -5.66 46.77 -33.06
C ASN A 173 -4.16 46.48 -33.17
N LEU A 174 -3.60 46.54 -34.39
CA LEU A 174 -2.16 46.41 -34.62
C LEU A 174 -1.38 47.57 -34.00
N LEU A 175 -1.85 48.81 -34.19
CA LEU A 175 -1.24 49.99 -33.59
C LEU A 175 -1.31 49.96 -32.06
N GLN A 176 -2.46 49.59 -31.49
CA GLN A 176 -2.64 49.42 -30.05
C GLN A 176 -1.74 48.33 -29.50
N ARG A 177 -1.60 47.20 -30.21
CA ARG A 177 -0.69 46.11 -29.82
C ARG A 177 0.77 46.55 -29.88
N ALA A 178 1.16 47.28 -30.92
CA ALA A 178 2.50 47.85 -31.04
C ALA A 178 2.79 48.86 -29.92
N ASN A 179 1.82 49.72 -29.60
CA ASN A 179 1.94 50.68 -28.50
C ASN A 179 2.02 49.98 -27.13
N LYS A 180 1.20 48.95 -26.88
CA LYS A 180 1.30 48.12 -25.66
C LYS A 180 2.67 47.48 -25.52
N GLN A 181 3.21 46.91 -26.60
CA GLN A 181 4.55 46.32 -26.59
C GLN A 181 5.66 47.36 -26.34
N ARG A 182 5.53 48.59 -26.86
CA ARG A 182 6.48 49.66 -26.56
C ARG A 182 6.44 50.04 -25.07
N ILE A 183 5.24 50.20 -24.53
CA ILE A 183 4.98 50.50 -23.13
C ILE A 183 5.55 49.37 -22.24
N GLU A 184 5.26 48.09 -22.53
CA GLU A 184 5.82 46.93 -21.81
C GLU A 184 7.35 46.81 -21.86
N GLN A 185 8.01 47.42 -22.86
CA GLN A 185 9.46 47.46 -22.94
C GLN A 185 10.10 48.53 -22.06
N GLU A 186 9.33 49.48 -21.54
CA GLU A 186 9.81 50.50 -20.60
C GLU A 186 10.32 49.83 -19.32
N GLU A 187 11.45 50.32 -18.81
CA GLU A 187 12.16 49.68 -17.68
C GLU A 187 11.30 49.62 -16.41
N GLU A 188 10.57 50.69 -16.11
CA GLU A 188 9.66 50.76 -14.95
C GLU A 188 8.57 49.68 -14.99
N LEU A 189 8.03 49.37 -16.19
CA LEU A 189 7.03 48.31 -16.34
C LEU A 189 7.64 46.92 -16.25
N ARG A 190 8.89 46.74 -16.67
CA ARG A 190 9.62 45.49 -16.45
C ARG A 190 9.88 45.24 -14.97
N ASP A 191 10.27 46.27 -14.22
CA ASP A 191 10.48 46.21 -12.78
C ASP A 191 9.15 45.92 -12.05
N MET A 192 8.07 46.60 -12.42
CA MET A 192 6.73 46.28 -11.90
C MET A 192 6.30 44.85 -12.26
N SER A 193 6.56 44.39 -13.48
CA SER A 193 6.27 43.01 -13.90
C SER A 193 7.08 42.00 -13.07
N GLN A 194 8.32 42.31 -12.72
CA GLN A 194 9.14 41.50 -11.83
C GLN A 194 8.57 41.45 -10.40
N ILE A 195 8.12 42.59 -9.86
CA ILE A 195 7.47 42.65 -8.54
C ILE A 195 6.17 41.85 -8.54
N ILE A 196 5.34 41.99 -9.58
CA ILE A 196 4.10 41.22 -9.74
C ILE A 196 4.39 39.71 -9.82
N LEU A 197 5.43 39.32 -10.57
CA LEU A 197 5.83 37.93 -10.67
C LEU A 197 6.29 37.38 -9.32
N ASN A 198 7.10 38.15 -8.59
CA ASN A 198 7.55 37.78 -7.25
C ASN A 198 6.36 37.65 -6.29
N ALA A 199 5.40 38.57 -6.31
CA ALA A 199 4.19 38.50 -5.50
C ALA A 199 3.36 37.25 -5.82
N LYS A 200 3.22 36.89 -7.11
CA LYS A 200 2.57 35.63 -7.52
C LYS A 200 3.32 34.40 -6.99
N CYS A 201 4.65 34.40 -7.09
CA CYS A 201 5.49 33.32 -6.56
C CYS A 201 5.35 33.18 -5.03
N HIS A 202 5.30 34.31 -4.29
CA HIS A 202 5.06 34.31 -2.85
C HIS A 202 3.70 33.74 -2.49
N ALA A 203 2.63 34.19 -3.17
CA ALA A 203 1.28 33.66 -2.94
C ALA A 203 1.19 32.14 -3.17
N ILE A 204 1.83 31.63 -4.23
CA ILE A 204 1.89 30.18 -4.49
C ILE A 204 2.69 29.47 -3.40
N ARG A 205 3.83 30.03 -2.98
CA ARG A 205 4.66 29.45 -1.93
C ARG A 205 3.91 29.38 -0.60
N ASP A 206 3.18 30.42 -0.23
CA ASP A 206 2.41 30.46 1.02
C ASP A 206 1.29 29.43 1.00
N ALA A 207 0.59 29.30 -0.14
CA ALA A 207 -0.39 28.23 -0.33
C ALA A 207 0.24 26.83 -0.19
N GLN A 208 1.41 26.59 -0.81
CA GLN A 208 2.14 25.33 -0.68
C GLN A 208 2.59 25.03 0.76
N ILE A 209 3.00 26.07 1.52
CA ILE A 209 3.37 25.91 2.93
C ILE A 209 2.16 25.47 3.75
N LEU A 210 0.99 26.09 3.53
CA LEU A 210 -0.25 25.71 4.20
C LEU A 210 -0.70 24.29 3.84
N GLU A 211 -0.61 23.92 2.55
CA GLU A 211 -0.88 22.54 2.11
C GLU A 211 0.06 21.54 2.79
N LYS A 212 1.36 21.84 2.85
CA LYS A 212 2.34 20.97 3.53
C LYS A 212 2.03 20.82 5.02
N GLN A 213 1.64 21.90 5.70
CA GLN A 213 1.23 21.86 7.11
C GLN A 213 -0.02 21.02 7.32
N LEU A 214 -1.01 21.11 6.42
CA LEU A 214 -2.21 20.27 6.46
C LEU A 214 -1.87 18.79 6.26
N ILE A 215 -1.05 18.47 5.26
CA ILE A 215 -0.57 17.10 5.01
C ILE A 215 0.15 16.55 6.25
N GLN A 216 1.02 17.35 6.88
CA GLN A 216 1.72 16.93 8.09
C GLN A 216 0.73 16.62 9.23
N LYS A 217 -0.28 17.47 9.45
CA LYS A 217 -1.31 17.23 10.47
C LYS A 217 -2.11 15.97 10.21
N GLU A 218 -2.45 15.70 8.95
CA GLU A 218 -3.16 14.47 8.55
C GLU A 218 -2.29 13.23 8.77
N LEU A 219 -1.00 13.29 8.42
CA LEU A 219 -0.04 12.22 8.68
C LEU A 219 0.11 11.96 10.18
N ASP A 220 0.33 13.00 10.99
CA ASP A 220 0.46 12.88 12.45
C ASP A 220 -0.83 12.29 13.08
N ALA A 221 -2.00 12.58 12.52
CA ALA A 221 -3.27 12.03 12.98
C ALA A 221 -3.40 10.54 12.65
N GLU A 222 -2.99 10.12 11.44
CA GLU A 222 -3.02 8.72 11.04
C GLU A 222 -1.95 7.90 11.78
N GLU A 223 -0.76 8.46 12.04
CA GLU A 223 0.26 7.86 12.91
C GLU A 223 -0.30 7.60 14.32
N LYS A 224 -0.94 8.59 14.94
CA LYS A 224 -1.60 8.41 16.24
C LYS A 224 -2.69 7.34 16.21
N ARG A 225 -3.44 7.25 15.12
CA ARG A 225 -4.46 6.20 14.93
C ARG A 225 -3.82 4.81 14.84
N LEU A 226 -2.72 4.67 14.10
CA LEU A 226 -1.97 3.42 14.00
C LEU A 226 -1.37 3.02 15.36
N ASP A 227 -0.79 3.97 16.10
CA ASP A 227 -0.25 3.74 17.43
C ASP A 227 -1.34 3.22 18.39
N GLN A 228 -2.53 3.83 18.38
CA GLN A 228 -3.67 3.35 19.16
C GLN A 228 -4.09 1.93 18.78
N MET A 229 -4.11 1.60 17.48
CA MET A 229 -4.41 0.22 17.04
C MET A 229 -3.34 -0.77 17.53
N MET A 230 -2.05 -0.40 17.44
CA MET A 230 -0.93 -1.20 17.94
C MET A 230 -1.00 -1.39 19.46
N GLU A 231 -1.36 -0.36 20.22
CA GLU A 231 -1.55 -0.45 21.67
C GLU A 231 -2.71 -1.39 22.04
N VAL A 232 -3.83 -1.31 21.31
CA VAL A 232 -4.97 -2.22 21.50
C VAL A 232 -4.58 -3.67 21.20
N GLU A 233 -3.80 -3.92 20.15
CA GLU A 233 -3.28 -5.26 19.86
C GLU A 233 -2.33 -5.75 20.96
N ARG A 234 -1.43 -4.88 21.44
CA ARG A 234 -0.55 -5.18 22.57
C ARG A 234 -1.36 -5.55 23.82
N GLN A 235 -2.40 -4.78 24.14
CA GLN A 235 -3.30 -5.06 25.27
C GLN A 235 -4.03 -6.40 25.09
N LYS A 236 -4.55 -6.70 23.90
CA LYS A 236 -5.17 -8.01 23.60
C LYS A 236 -4.19 -9.17 23.78
N LEU A 237 -2.93 -9.01 23.37
CA LEU A 237 -1.90 -10.03 23.57
C LEU A 237 -1.60 -10.25 25.06
N LEU A 238 -1.48 -9.18 25.83
CA LEU A 238 -1.32 -9.27 27.29
C LEU A 238 -2.52 -9.94 27.95
N GLN A 239 -3.74 -9.58 27.59
CA GLN A 239 -4.97 -10.22 28.09
C GLN A 239 -4.98 -11.72 27.79
N ARG A 240 -4.64 -12.14 26.57
CA ARG A 240 -4.53 -13.56 26.22
C ARG A 240 -3.47 -14.28 27.05
N GLN A 241 -2.31 -13.65 27.29
CA GLN A 241 -1.29 -14.24 28.17
C GLN A 241 -1.78 -14.36 29.62
N GLU A 242 -2.45 -13.33 30.14
CA GLU A 242 -3.04 -13.36 31.48
C GLU A 242 -4.10 -14.47 31.60
N GLU A 243 -4.95 -14.65 30.59
CA GLU A 243 -5.92 -15.75 30.55
C GLU A 243 -5.25 -17.13 30.58
N LEU A 244 -4.16 -17.32 29.83
CA LEU A 244 -3.38 -18.55 29.87
C LEU A 244 -2.74 -18.79 31.26
N LEU A 245 -2.21 -17.74 31.89
CA LEU A 245 -1.68 -17.81 33.25
C LEU A 245 -2.77 -18.13 34.27
N ARG A 246 -3.97 -17.56 34.12
CA ARG A 246 -5.14 -17.87 34.95
C ARG A 246 -5.52 -19.34 34.80
N LYS A 247 -5.64 -19.87 33.58
CA LYS A 247 -5.93 -21.29 33.33
C LYS A 247 -4.88 -22.21 33.98
N ARG A 248 -3.58 -21.91 33.81
CA ARG A 248 -2.50 -22.67 34.48
C ARG A 248 -2.57 -22.59 36.01
N ARG A 249 -3.01 -21.46 36.56
CA ARG A 249 -3.22 -21.31 38.02
C ARG A 249 -4.41 -22.16 38.48
N GLU A 250 -5.50 -22.16 37.74
CA GLU A 250 -6.68 -22.98 38.03
C GLU A 250 -6.33 -24.48 37.96
N GLU A 251 -5.58 -24.92 36.96
CA GLU A 251 -5.10 -26.30 36.86
C GLU A 251 -4.24 -26.70 38.06
N ARG A 252 -3.33 -25.83 38.51
CA ARG A 252 -2.55 -26.06 39.74
C ARG A 252 -3.44 -26.16 40.98
N ILE A 253 -4.46 -25.32 41.08
CA ILE A 253 -5.43 -25.39 42.19
C ILE A 253 -6.23 -26.69 42.13
N ARG A 254 -6.69 -27.12 40.94
CA ARG A 254 -7.39 -28.40 40.74
C ARG A 254 -6.48 -29.58 41.12
N GLY A 255 -5.23 -29.58 40.67
CA GLY A 255 -4.22 -30.57 41.05
C GLY A 255 -4.00 -30.62 42.57
N LYS A 256 -3.83 -29.45 43.22
CA LYS A 256 -3.72 -29.36 44.69
C LYS A 256 -4.95 -29.94 45.39
N ARG A 257 -6.16 -29.62 44.93
CA ARG A 257 -7.41 -30.16 45.49
C ARG A 257 -7.46 -31.68 45.38
N HIS A 258 -7.08 -32.25 44.24
CA HIS A 258 -7.06 -33.69 44.06
C HIS A 258 -6.07 -34.38 45.01
N ILE A 259 -4.87 -33.81 45.19
CA ILE A 259 -3.87 -34.34 46.14
C ILE A 259 -4.41 -34.27 47.58
N MET A 260 -5.05 -33.16 47.98
CA MET A 260 -5.65 -33.06 49.32
C MET A 260 -6.73 -34.13 49.53
N GLN A 261 -7.59 -34.37 48.53
CA GLN A 261 -8.59 -35.44 48.60
C GLN A 261 -7.93 -36.83 48.72
N GLN A 262 -6.85 -37.08 47.99
CA GLN A 262 -6.09 -38.35 48.11
C GLN A 262 -5.47 -38.51 49.49
N MET A 263 -4.93 -37.43 50.09
CA MET A 263 -4.40 -37.47 51.46
C MET A 263 -5.49 -37.75 52.48
N GLN A 264 -6.66 -37.12 52.35
CA GLN A 264 -7.81 -37.39 53.22
C GLN A 264 -8.25 -38.85 53.13
N LYS A 265 -8.45 -39.39 51.91
CA LYS A 265 -8.80 -40.80 51.72
C LYS A 265 -7.77 -41.75 52.33
N LYS A 266 -6.48 -41.49 52.12
CA LYS A 266 -5.41 -42.30 52.75
C LYS A 266 -5.41 -42.20 54.27
N GLN A 267 -5.78 -41.05 54.82
CA GLN A 267 -5.88 -40.86 56.25
C GLN A 267 -7.08 -41.63 56.83
N GLU A 268 -8.23 -41.61 56.13
CA GLU A 268 -9.40 -42.41 56.45
C GLU A 268 -9.11 -43.92 56.35
N GLU A 269 -8.42 -44.37 55.30
CA GLU A 269 -7.99 -45.78 55.17
C GLU A 269 -7.06 -46.20 56.33
N ARG A 270 -6.16 -45.30 56.76
CA ARG A 270 -5.29 -45.55 57.92
C ARG A 270 -6.06 -45.63 59.24
N SER A 271 -7.07 -44.77 59.44
CA SER A 271 -7.90 -44.85 60.64
C SER A 271 -8.72 -46.13 60.67
N LEU A 272 -9.34 -46.50 59.54
CA LEU A 272 -10.08 -47.76 59.43
C LEU A 272 -9.19 -48.98 59.68
N PHE A 273 -7.96 -48.98 59.15
CA PHE A 273 -7.02 -50.07 59.40
C PHE A 273 -6.57 -50.11 60.86
N ALA A 274 -6.40 -48.96 61.52
CA ALA A 274 -6.10 -48.91 62.95
C ALA A 274 -7.26 -49.46 63.80
N GLU A 275 -8.51 -49.11 63.46
CA GLU A 275 -9.71 -49.66 64.10
C GLU A 275 -9.81 -51.19 63.92
N GLN A 276 -9.49 -51.71 62.73
CA GLN A 276 -9.43 -53.16 62.49
C GLN A 276 -8.39 -53.85 63.37
N GLN A 277 -7.19 -53.26 63.49
CA GLN A 277 -6.15 -53.80 64.37
C GLN A 277 -6.54 -53.75 65.86
N GLU A 278 -7.30 -52.73 66.27
CA GLU A 278 -7.82 -52.65 67.64
C GLU A 278 -8.87 -53.74 67.90
N GLN A 279 -9.79 -53.98 66.96
CA GLN A 279 -10.74 -55.08 67.04
C GLN A 279 -10.06 -56.46 67.10
N GLU A 280 -9.02 -56.68 66.30
CA GLU A 280 -8.21 -57.91 66.36
C GLU A 280 -7.50 -58.07 67.72
N LYS A 281 -6.98 -56.97 68.28
CA LYS A 281 -6.37 -56.99 69.62
C LYS A 281 -7.39 -57.32 70.71
N GLU A 282 -8.58 -56.73 70.64
CA GLU A 282 -9.67 -57.01 71.58
C GLU A 282 -10.07 -58.49 71.52
N GLN A 283 -10.27 -59.05 70.32
CA GLN A 283 -10.56 -60.48 70.14
C GLN A 283 -9.44 -61.37 70.67
N MET A 284 -8.17 -60.99 70.47
CA MET A 284 -7.03 -61.72 71.03
C MET A 284 -6.99 -61.65 72.56
N LEU A 285 -7.34 -60.49 73.16
CA LEU A 285 -7.44 -60.34 74.61
C LEU A 285 -8.57 -61.19 75.18
N GLU A 286 -9.75 -61.17 74.57
CA GLU A 286 -10.89 -62.02 74.96
C GLU A 286 -10.53 -63.51 74.89
N TYR A 287 -9.81 -63.94 73.84
CA TYR A 287 -9.33 -65.32 73.72
C TYR A 287 -8.32 -65.68 74.83
N MET A 288 -7.41 -64.77 75.16
CA MET A 288 -6.45 -64.96 76.25
C MET A 288 -7.14 -65.02 77.61
N GLU A 289 -8.17 -64.19 77.84
CA GLU A 289 -9.00 -64.23 79.05
C GLU A 289 -9.75 -65.57 79.16
N GLN A 290 -10.35 -66.08 78.08
CA GLN A 290 -11.00 -67.39 78.06
C GLN A 290 -10.01 -68.51 78.41
N LEU A 291 -8.79 -68.47 77.88
CA LEU A 291 -7.77 -69.46 78.21
C LEU A 291 -7.35 -69.38 79.69
N GLN A 292 -7.22 -68.16 80.23
CA GLN A 292 -6.93 -67.96 81.65
C GLN A 292 -8.08 -68.48 82.54
N GLU A 293 -9.34 -68.27 82.15
CA GLU A 293 -10.48 -68.84 82.85
C GLU A 293 -10.50 -70.38 82.81
N GLU A 294 -10.18 -70.98 81.67
CA GLU A 294 -10.05 -72.43 81.53
C GLU A 294 -8.92 -72.99 82.41
N ASP A 295 -7.76 -72.33 82.43
CA ASP A 295 -6.64 -72.68 83.30
C ASP A 295 -7.03 -72.59 84.79
N LEU A 296 -7.77 -71.55 85.19
CA LEU A 296 -8.29 -71.43 86.56
C LEU A 296 -9.27 -72.55 86.90
N ARG A 297 -10.21 -72.87 86.00
CA ARG A 297 -11.14 -74.00 86.16
C ARG A 297 -10.40 -75.34 86.28
N ASP A 298 -9.33 -75.54 85.51
CA ASP A 298 -8.48 -76.74 85.61
C ASP A 298 -7.75 -76.83 86.95
N MET A 299 -7.26 -75.70 87.45
CA MET A 299 -6.63 -75.64 88.77
C MET A 299 -7.64 -75.91 89.89
N GLU A 300 -8.86 -75.40 89.79
CA GLU A 300 -9.96 -75.70 90.71
C GLU A 300 -10.35 -77.19 90.67
N ARG A 301 -10.48 -77.78 89.48
CA ARG A 301 -10.75 -79.23 89.31
C ARG A 301 -9.68 -80.07 89.99
N ARG A 302 -8.40 -79.78 89.72
CA ARG A 302 -7.26 -80.48 90.36
C ARG A 302 -7.24 -80.29 91.87
N HIS A 303 -7.64 -79.13 92.38
CA HIS A 303 -7.75 -78.88 93.82
C HIS A 303 -8.87 -79.73 94.45
N GLN A 304 -10.05 -79.77 93.82
CA GLN A 304 -11.17 -80.59 94.27
C GLN A 304 -10.84 -82.09 94.24
N GLU A 305 -10.15 -82.57 93.21
CA GLU A 305 -9.65 -83.95 93.12
C GLU A 305 -8.66 -84.27 94.25
N LYS A 306 -7.73 -83.36 94.55
CA LYS A 306 -6.81 -83.52 95.69
C LYS A 306 -7.55 -83.61 97.02
N LEU A 307 -8.58 -82.80 97.25
CA LEU A 307 -9.39 -82.86 98.46
C LEU A 307 -10.16 -84.18 98.59
N LYS A 308 -10.75 -84.68 97.49
CA LYS A 308 -11.42 -86.00 97.46
C LYS A 308 -10.44 -87.13 97.80
N MET A 309 -9.27 -87.13 97.17
CA MET A 309 -8.20 -88.10 97.45
C MET A 309 -7.73 -88.03 98.92
N GLN A 310 -7.59 -86.83 99.49
CA GLN A 310 -7.24 -86.67 100.91
C GLN A 310 -8.31 -87.23 101.85
N ALA A 311 -9.60 -87.01 101.54
CA ALA A 311 -10.71 -87.55 102.33
C ALA A 311 -10.75 -89.10 102.25
N GLU A 312 -10.48 -89.69 101.09
CA GLU A 312 -10.38 -91.14 100.92
C GLU A 312 -9.20 -91.72 101.71
N ILE A 313 -8.03 -91.08 101.67
CA ILE A 313 -6.86 -91.49 102.47
C ILE A 313 -7.17 -91.42 103.98
N GLN A 314 -7.92 -90.41 104.43
CA GLN A 314 -8.31 -90.29 105.85
C GLN A 314 -9.25 -91.43 106.26
N ARG A 315 -10.25 -91.79 105.43
CA ARG A 315 -11.13 -92.95 105.68
C ARG A 315 -10.34 -94.25 105.77
N PHE A 316 -9.43 -94.51 104.84
CA PHE A 316 -8.56 -95.70 104.89
C PHE A 316 -7.65 -95.73 106.13
N LYS A 317 -7.15 -94.56 106.57
CA LYS A 317 -6.36 -94.46 107.81
C LYS A 317 -7.18 -94.79 109.06
N GLU A 318 -8.41 -94.28 109.14
CA GLU A 318 -9.33 -94.56 110.25
C GLU A 318 -9.73 -96.04 110.29
N GLU A 319 -10.01 -96.65 109.14
CA GLU A 319 -10.28 -98.09 109.01
C GLU A 319 -9.07 -98.94 109.42
N SER A 320 -7.87 -98.57 108.95
CA SER A 320 -6.62 -99.24 109.35
C SER A 320 -6.32 -99.08 110.84
N GLN A 321 -6.66 -97.94 111.46
CA GLN A 321 -6.51 -97.73 112.90
C GLN A 321 -7.48 -98.59 113.71
N LYS A 322 -8.74 -98.74 113.27
CA LYS A 322 -9.71 -99.63 113.92
C LYS A 322 -9.25 -101.09 113.87
N GLN A 323 -8.78 -101.55 112.70
CA GLN A 323 -8.23 -102.91 112.56
C GLN A 323 -6.98 -103.13 113.44
N LYS A 324 -6.11 -102.12 113.58
CA LYS A 324 -4.97 -102.19 114.51
C LYS A 324 -5.40 -102.24 115.97
N ALA A 325 -6.43 -101.51 116.37
CA ALA A 325 -6.93 -101.53 117.75
C ALA A 325 -7.56 -102.89 118.12
N GLU A 326 -8.25 -103.54 117.17
CA GLU A 326 -8.81 -104.89 117.33
C GLU A 326 -7.71 -105.96 117.47
N LEU A 327 -6.65 -105.88 116.65
CA LEU A 327 -5.48 -106.75 116.79
C LEU A 327 -4.77 -106.54 118.13
N GLN A 328 -4.59 -105.29 118.58
CA GLN A 328 -3.98 -104.98 119.88
C GLN A 328 -4.82 -105.46 121.08
N ALA A 329 -6.14 -105.56 120.97
CA ALA A 329 -6.99 -106.13 122.01
C ALA A 329 -6.81 -107.66 122.12
N GLN A 330 -6.56 -108.34 121.00
CA GLN A 330 -6.24 -109.77 120.95
C GLN A 330 -4.80 -110.05 121.42
N GLU A 331 -3.84 -109.18 121.08
CA GLU A 331 -2.44 -109.27 121.56
C GLU A 331 -2.34 -109.10 123.08
N LYS A 332 -3.11 -108.21 123.71
CA LYS A 332 -3.09 -108.04 125.18
C LYS A 332 -3.51 -109.29 125.98
N LEU A 333 -4.38 -110.14 125.40
CA LEU A 333 -4.77 -111.42 126.00
C LEU A 333 -3.69 -112.50 125.78
N ALA A 334 -2.95 -112.43 124.68
CA ALA A 334 -1.79 -113.30 124.42
C ALA A 334 -0.54 -112.88 125.22
N ASP A 335 -0.32 -111.58 125.45
CA ASP A 335 0.83 -111.03 126.15
C ASP A 335 0.82 -111.34 127.66
N GLN A 336 -0.34 -111.51 128.29
CA GLN A 336 -0.42 -111.99 129.68
C GLN A 336 0.13 -113.42 129.85
N LEU A 337 0.03 -114.25 128.80
CA LEU A 337 0.56 -115.61 128.77
C LEU A 337 2.05 -115.63 128.34
N VAL A 338 2.50 -114.64 127.56
CA VAL A 338 3.88 -114.50 127.07
C VAL A 338 4.79 -113.77 128.06
N MET A 339 4.29 -112.83 128.89
CA MET A 339 5.05 -112.10 129.93
C MET A 339 5.65 -113.01 131.02
N GLU A 340 4.97 -114.11 131.35
CA GLU A 340 5.47 -115.17 132.25
C GLU A 340 6.62 -115.97 131.61
N PHE A 341 6.67 -116.04 130.28
CA PHE A 341 7.64 -116.81 129.50
C PHE A 341 8.85 -115.95 129.04
N THR A 342 8.64 -114.66 128.76
CA THR A 342 9.67 -113.72 128.25
C THR A 342 10.61 -113.17 129.30
N LYS A 343 10.22 -113.09 130.59
CA LYS A 343 11.16 -112.78 131.68
C LYS A 343 12.35 -113.76 131.76
N LYS A 344 12.20 -114.98 131.21
CA LYS A 344 13.25 -116.02 131.17
C LYS A 344 14.06 -116.04 129.87
N LYS A 345 13.62 -115.34 128.81
CA LYS A 345 14.24 -115.34 127.46
C LYS A 345 14.94 -114.02 127.10
N MET A 346 14.44 -112.89 127.60
CA MET A 346 14.95 -111.53 127.32
C MET A 346 16.39 -111.25 127.79
N ALA A 347 16.97 -112.11 128.62
CA ALA A 347 18.38 -112.00 129.02
C ALA A 347 19.37 -112.51 127.95
N ARG A 348 18.91 -113.17 126.88
CA ARG A 348 19.78 -113.83 125.89
C ARG A 348 19.74 -113.26 124.47
N GLU A 349 18.78 -112.40 124.12
CA GLU A 349 18.57 -111.97 122.72
C GLU A 349 18.96 -110.51 122.41
N ALA A 350 19.31 -109.71 123.43
CA ALA A 350 19.83 -108.35 123.27
C ALA A 350 21.16 -108.27 122.49
N GLU A 351 21.85 -109.39 122.32
CA GLU A 351 23.14 -109.48 121.62
C GLU A 351 22.98 -109.59 120.08
N PHE A 352 21.80 -109.93 119.55
CA PHE A 352 21.63 -110.29 118.13
C PHE A 352 21.18 -109.15 117.21
N GLU A 353 20.53 -108.09 117.71
CA GLU A 353 19.94 -107.07 116.82
C GLU A 353 20.96 -106.07 116.23
N ALA A 354 22.18 -106.01 116.77
CA ALA A 354 23.28 -105.28 116.14
C ALA A 354 23.64 -105.81 114.73
N GLU A 355 23.20 -107.02 114.37
CA GLU A 355 23.49 -107.63 113.06
C GLU A 355 22.63 -107.08 111.90
N GLN A 356 21.48 -106.43 112.16
CA GLN A 356 20.57 -106.02 111.08
C GLN A 356 21.00 -104.77 110.29
N GLU A 357 21.99 -104.00 110.76
CA GLU A 357 22.48 -102.80 110.05
C GLU A 357 23.30 -103.10 108.78
N ARG A 358 23.69 -104.36 108.56
CA ARG A 358 24.43 -104.77 107.35
C ARG A 358 23.57 -104.85 106.09
N ILE A 359 22.25 -105.02 106.23
CA ILE A 359 21.32 -105.28 105.11
C ILE A 359 20.97 -103.99 104.32
N ARG A 360 21.21 -102.80 104.87
CA ARG A 360 20.88 -101.52 104.20
C ARG A 360 21.84 -101.12 103.07
N ARG A 361 23.10 -101.58 103.10
CA ARG A 361 24.13 -101.23 102.09
C ARG A 361 23.97 -101.95 100.74
N GLU A 362 23.08 -102.94 100.65
CA GLU A 362 22.86 -103.70 99.41
C GLU A 362 21.82 -103.04 98.49
N LYS A 363 20.82 -102.34 99.03
CA LYS A 363 19.74 -101.69 98.26
C LYS A 363 20.16 -100.39 97.54
N GLU A 364 21.26 -99.75 97.96
CA GLU A 364 21.79 -98.53 97.32
C GLU A 364 22.55 -98.81 96.00
N LYS A 365 23.08 -100.02 95.83
CA LYS A 365 23.83 -100.42 94.62
C LYS A 365 22.93 -100.67 93.41
N GLU A 366 21.64 -100.97 93.63
CA GLU A 366 20.66 -101.20 92.55
C GLU A 366 20.14 -99.89 91.93
N ILE A 367 19.99 -98.84 92.74
CA ILE A 367 19.52 -97.51 92.29
C ILE A 367 20.58 -96.80 91.44
N ALA A 368 21.87 -97.00 91.75
CA ALA A 368 22.97 -96.44 90.97
C ALA A 368 23.08 -97.03 89.55
N ARG A 369 22.73 -98.30 89.36
CA ARG A 369 22.79 -98.97 88.04
C ARG A 369 21.69 -98.47 87.08
N MET A 370 20.51 -98.13 87.59
CA MET A 370 19.38 -97.65 86.77
C MET A 370 19.59 -96.21 86.25
N ARG A 371 20.32 -95.36 86.99
CA ARG A 371 20.65 -93.98 86.52
C ARG A 371 21.68 -93.97 85.40
N ILE A 372 22.69 -94.83 85.46
CA ILE A 372 23.73 -94.96 84.42
C ILE A 372 23.14 -95.44 83.07
N MET A 373 22.08 -96.26 83.09
CA MET A 373 21.36 -96.69 81.88
C MET A 373 20.51 -95.57 81.25
N GLN A 374 19.89 -94.72 82.08
CA GLN A 374 19.07 -93.60 81.61
C GLN A 374 19.92 -92.46 81.04
N GLU A 375 21.06 -92.16 81.66
CA GLU A 375 22.01 -91.12 81.22
C GLU A 375 22.61 -91.45 79.85
N LYS A 376 23.04 -92.70 79.63
CA LYS A 376 23.55 -93.16 78.32
C LYS A 376 22.51 -93.11 77.20
N ALA A 377 21.23 -93.29 77.50
CA ALA A 377 20.16 -93.17 76.52
C ALA A 377 19.88 -91.70 76.13
N GLN A 378 20.04 -90.77 77.07
CA GLN A 378 19.95 -89.33 76.82
C GLN A 378 21.16 -88.83 76.02
N ASP A 379 22.36 -89.31 76.33
CA ASP A 379 23.59 -88.97 75.58
C ASP A 379 23.52 -89.42 74.12
N TYR A 380 22.94 -90.60 73.84
CA TYR A 380 22.75 -91.10 72.47
C TYR A 380 21.73 -90.29 71.66
N LEU A 381 20.68 -89.75 72.30
CA LEU A 381 19.73 -88.83 71.67
C LEU A 381 20.38 -87.46 71.40
N ALA A 382 21.18 -86.95 72.33
CA ALA A 382 21.93 -85.71 72.17
C ALA A 382 22.96 -85.79 71.02
N GLU A 383 23.64 -86.93 70.84
CA GLU A 383 24.55 -87.15 69.71
C GLU A 383 23.82 -87.14 68.35
N LYS A 384 22.62 -87.74 68.27
CA LYS A 384 21.80 -87.70 67.05
C LYS A 384 21.32 -86.29 66.71
N ASP A 385 20.97 -85.50 67.72
CA ASP A 385 20.55 -84.11 67.53
C ASP A 385 21.73 -83.18 67.20
N ALA A 386 22.91 -83.43 67.76
CA ALA A 386 24.14 -82.76 67.35
C ALA A 386 24.50 -83.04 65.88
N LEU A 387 24.30 -84.27 65.40
CA LEU A 387 24.50 -84.63 63.99
C LEU A 387 23.44 -83.98 63.08
N ARG A 388 22.19 -83.88 63.52
CA ARG A 388 21.13 -83.13 62.80
C ARG A 388 21.44 -81.63 62.73
N ALA A 389 21.90 -81.03 63.81
CA ALA A 389 22.30 -79.63 63.85
C ALA A 389 23.48 -79.34 62.90
N LYS A 390 24.50 -80.21 62.85
CA LYS A 390 25.61 -80.09 61.88
C LYS A 390 25.13 -80.17 60.43
N ARG A 391 24.24 -81.13 60.10
CA ARG A 391 23.65 -81.22 58.75
C ARG A 391 22.83 -79.99 58.39
N ASN A 392 22.04 -79.45 59.32
CA ASN A 392 21.25 -78.23 59.10
C ASN A 392 22.14 -76.99 58.93
N GLN A 393 23.22 -76.88 59.71
CA GLN A 393 24.23 -75.82 59.54
C GLN A 393 24.91 -75.92 58.17
N GLU A 394 25.30 -77.12 57.72
CA GLU A 394 25.88 -77.33 56.39
C GLU A 394 24.91 -76.99 55.24
N VAL A 395 23.62 -77.33 55.38
CA VAL A 395 22.58 -76.96 54.40
C VAL A 395 22.38 -75.44 54.36
N ALA A 396 22.25 -74.79 55.52
CA ALA A 396 22.15 -73.34 55.62
C ALA A 396 23.38 -72.64 55.02
N ASP A 397 24.58 -73.17 55.24
CA ASP A 397 25.84 -72.70 54.67
C ASP A 397 25.88 -72.83 53.14
N ARG A 398 25.38 -73.94 52.59
CA ARG A 398 25.28 -74.16 51.13
C ARG A 398 24.26 -73.21 50.50
N GLU A 399 23.11 -73.03 51.15
CA GLU A 399 22.09 -72.08 50.70
C GLU A 399 22.57 -70.63 50.79
N TRP A 400 23.33 -70.28 51.83
CA TRP A 400 23.91 -68.96 51.98
C TRP A 400 24.96 -68.68 50.89
N ARG A 401 25.86 -69.63 50.60
CA ARG A 401 26.82 -69.51 49.48
C ARG A 401 26.12 -69.42 48.11
N ARG A 402 25.01 -70.15 47.92
CA ARG A 402 24.19 -70.05 46.70
C ARG A 402 23.53 -68.68 46.57
N LYS A 403 22.89 -68.18 47.64
CA LYS A 403 22.26 -66.85 47.66
C LYS A 403 23.27 -65.72 47.45
N GLU A 404 24.46 -65.79 48.05
CA GLU A 404 25.54 -64.82 47.81
C GLU A 404 26.01 -64.85 46.35
N LYS A 405 26.20 -66.05 45.77
CA LYS A 405 26.57 -66.19 44.36
C LYS A 405 25.49 -65.63 43.42
N GLU A 406 24.22 -65.91 43.68
CA GLU A 406 23.09 -65.37 42.90
C GLU A 406 22.98 -63.85 43.04
N ASN A 407 23.16 -63.32 44.25
CA ASN A 407 23.14 -61.88 44.48
C ASN A 407 24.32 -61.18 43.77
N ALA A 408 25.52 -61.78 43.81
CA ALA A 408 26.67 -61.30 43.06
C ALA A 408 26.42 -61.33 41.54
N GLN A 409 25.82 -62.42 41.03
CA GLN A 409 25.44 -62.52 39.61
C GLN A 409 24.41 -61.46 39.22
N LYS A 410 23.35 -61.27 40.00
CA LYS A 410 22.34 -60.21 39.76
C LYS A 410 22.98 -58.83 39.76
N LYS A 411 23.87 -58.54 40.71
CA LYS A 411 24.64 -57.28 40.75
C LYS A 411 25.46 -57.11 39.48
N MET A 412 26.23 -58.11 39.07
CA MET A 412 27.03 -58.10 37.83
C MET A 412 26.16 -57.88 36.59
N GLU A 413 25.00 -58.53 36.50
CA GLU A 413 24.05 -58.34 35.40
C GLU A 413 23.46 -56.92 35.38
N THR A 414 23.08 -56.38 36.55
CA THR A 414 22.57 -55.01 36.64
C THR A 414 23.65 -53.99 36.28
N GLU A 415 24.89 -54.17 36.73
CA GLU A 415 26.02 -53.33 36.36
C GLU A 415 26.33 -53.42 34.87
N ALA A 416 26.29 -54.62 34.28
CA ALA A 416 26.49 -54.81 32.85
C ALA A 416 25.40 -54.11 32.03
N LYS A 417 24.13 -54.20 32.46
CA LYS A 417 23.02 -53.47 31.83
C LYS A 417 23.22 -51.95 31.93
N LEU A 418 23.59 -51.44 33.12
CA LEU A 418 23.88 -50.02 33.31
C LEU A 418 25.07 -49.53 32.47
N ARG A 419 26.11 -50.36 32.30
CA ARG A 419 27.24 -50.04 31.41
C ARG A 419 26.79 -49.97 29.96
N LYS A 420 25.98 -50.93 29.49
CA LYS A 420 25.43 -50.92 28.12
C LYS A 420 24.56 -49.68 27.87
N THR A 421 23.64 -49.36 28.76
CA THR A 421 22.79 -48.17 28.60
C THR A 421 23.60 -46.87 28.65
N ARG A 422 24.64 -46.79 29.49
CA ARG A 422 25.57 -45.64 29.48
C ARG A 422 26.30 -45.51 28.15
N LEU A 423 26.79 -46.61 27.57
CA LEU A 423 27.44 -46.60 26.26
C LEU A 423 26.47 -46.17 25.15
N GLU A 424 25.23 -46.68 25.17
CA GLU A 424 24.18 -46.27 24.24
C GLU A 424 23.84 -44.78 24.38
N GLN A 425 23.75 -44.26 25.61
CA GLN A 425 23.54 -42.84 25.85
C GLN A 425 24.70 -41.98 25.34
N VAL A 426 25.94 -42.42 25.54
CA VAL A 426 27.13 -41.73 25.02
C VAL A 426 27.12 -41.74 23.49
N ALA A 427 26.87 -42.91 22.87
CA ALA A 427 26.78 -43.04 21.42
C ALA A 427 25.65 -42.16 20.83
N PHE A 428 24.48 -42.12 21.48
CA PHE A 428 23.37 -41.27 21.07
C PHE A 428 23.72 -39.77 21.16
N LYS A 429 24.38 -39.35 22.24
CA LYS A 429 24.88 -37.97 22.40
C LYS A 429 25.90 -37.63 21.32
N GLN A 430 26.86 -38.53 21.07
CA GLN A 430 27.87 -38.35 20.02
C GLN A 430 27.23 -38.25 18.63
N HIS A 431 26.26 -39.11 18.31
CA HIS A 431 25.52 -39.04 17.05
C HIS A 431 24.76 -37.72 16.92
N THR A 432 24.07 -37.28 17.98
CA THR A 432 23.32 -36.01 17.98
C THR A 432 24.25 -34.82 17.75
N LEU A 433 25.40 -34.79 18.43
CA LEU A 433 26.44 -33.79 18.23
C LEU A 433 27.00 -33.82 16.79
N ALA A 434 27.26 -35.01 16.24
CA ALA A 434 27.74 -35.15 14.87
C ALA A 434 26.71 -34.64 13.84
N VAL A 435 25.42 -34.89 14.06
CA VAL A 435 24.34 -34.36 13.22
C VAL A 435 24.24 -32.83 13.33
N GLN A 436 24.39 -32.27 14.53
CA GLN A 436 24.43 -30.82 14.73
C GLN A 436 25.60 -30.19 14.00
N VAL A 437 26.82 -30.68 14.21
CA VAL A 437 28.02 -30.19 13.51
C VAL A 437 27.87 -30.27 12.00
N ARG A 438 27.23 -31.32 11.48
CA ARG A 438 26.96 -31.44 10.04
C ARG A 438 25.96 -30.39 9.56
N ARG A 439 24.87 -30.16 10.29
CA ARG A 439 23.90 -29.10 9.98
C ARG A 439 24.57 -27.73 9.97
N ASP A 440 25.38 -27.43 10.99
CA ASP A 440 26.10 -26.18 11.10
C ASP A 440 27.03 -26.00 9.88
N ARG A 441 27.80 -27.04 9.51
CA ARG A 441 28.64 -27.02 8.31
C ARG A 441 27.83 -26.77 7.03
N ASP A 442 26.71 -27.45 6.85
CA ASP A 442 25.85 -27.26 5.69
C ASP A 442 25.28 -25.83 5.63
N GLU A 443 24.95 -25.23 6.77
CA GLU A 443 24.53 -23.84 6.90
C GLU A 443 25.67 -22.87 6.59
N PHE A 444 26.87 -23.08 7.13
CA PHE A 444 28.07 -22.32 6.80
C PHE A 444 28.37 -22.36 5.29
N ASP A 445 28.29 -23.54 4.67
CA ASP A 445 28.51 -23.70 3.22
C ASP A 445 27.42 -23.03 2.37
N ARG A 446 26.17 -22.95 2.86
CA ARG A 446 25.11 -22.17 2.20
C ARG A 446 25.40 -20.68 2.27
N ILE A 447 25.83 -20.19 3.44
CA ILE A 447 26.20 -18.77 3.64
C ILE A 447 27.39 -18.41 2.74
N LEU A 448 28.43 -19.25 2.70
CA LEU A 448 29.59 -19.02 1.84
C LEU A 448 29.21 -19.00 0.35
N ARG A 449 28.32 -19.89 -0.09
CA ARG A 449 27.80 -19.87 -1.47
C ARG A 449 27.04 -18.58 -1.77
N ALA A 450 26.14 -18.17 -0.88
CA ALA A 450 25.39 -16.93 -1.03
C ALA A 450 26.30 -15.70 -1.08
N GLN A 451 27.34 -15.66 -0.23
CA GLN A 451 28.34 -14.59 -0.23
C GLN A 451 29.15 -14.56 -1.53
N ARG A 452 29.59 -15.72 -2.04
CA ARG A 452 30.29 -15.81 -3.33
C ARG A 452 29.42 -15.31 -4.48
N GLU A 453 28.16 -15.76 -4.53
CA GLU A 453 27.20 -15.29 -5.54
C GLU A 453 26.95 -13.78 -5.44
N GLN A 454 26.89 -13.23 -4.23
CA GLN A 454 26.74 -11.79 -4.03
C GLN A 454 27.95 -11.02 -4.55
N ILE A 455 29.17 -11.47 -4.22
CA ILE A 455 30.41 -10.88 -4.72
C ILE A 455 30.46 -10.93 -6.26
N GLU A 456 30.08 -12.05 -6.87
CA GLU A 456 30.02 -12.16 -8.34
C GLU A 456 28.98 -11.23 -8.96
N ARG A 457 27.79 -11.12 -8.36
CA ARG A 457 26.75 -10.17 -8.82
C ARG A 457 27.22 -8.73 -8.72
N GLU A 458 27.89 -8.37 -7.63
CA GLU A 458 28.47 -7.04 -7.44
C GLU A 458 29.56 -6.76 -8.47
N ARG A 459 30.49 -7.70 -8.70
CA ARG A 459 31.51 -7.60 -9.76
C ARG A 459 30.89 -7.39 -11.14
N LEU A 460 29.90 -8.21 -11.52
CA LEU A 460 29.21 -8.08 -12.81
C LEU A 460 28.47 -6.74 -12.93
N ALA A 461 27.91 -6.22 -11.84
CA ALA A 461 27.27 -4.90 -11.83
C ALA A 461 28.30 -3.77 -11.96
N GLU A 462 29.46 -3.90 -11.32
CA GLU A 462 30.58 -2.96 -11.46
C GLU A 462 31.17 -2.94 -12.87
N GLU A 463 31.35 -4.11 -13.48
CA GLU A 463 31.79 -4.25 -14.88
C GLU A 463 30.80 -3.60 -15.85
N LYS A 464 29.49 -3.81 -15.65
CA LYS A 464 28.45 -3.14 -16.43
C LYS A 464 28.53 -1.63 -16.28
N ARG A 465 28.59 -1.11 -15.05
CA ARG A 465 28.74 0.33 -14.79
C ARG A 465 30.03 0.88 -15.40
N ALA A 466 31.13 0.13 -15.35
CA ALA A 466 32.39 0.52 -15.98
C ALA A 466 32.25 0.58 -17.50
N SER A 467 31.59 -0.39 -18.12
CA SER A 467 31.32 -0.40 -19.56
C SER A 467 30.43 0.77 -19.99
N GLU A 468 29.39 1.10 -19.22
CA GLU A 468 28.52 2.26 -19.45
C GLU A 468 29.30 3.57 -19.34
N ARG A 469 30.18 3.71 -18.34
CA ARG A 469 31.09 4.87 -18.22
C ARG A 469 32.03 4.98 -19.42
N LEU A 470 32.61 3.87 -19.88
CA LEU A 470 33.47 3.86 -21.06
C LEU A 470 32.71 4.27 -22.32
N GLN A 471 31.49 3.74 -22.52
CA GLN A 471 30.62 4.13 -23.63
C GLN A 471 30.27 5.62 -23.57
N HIS A 472 29.90 6.14 -22.39
CA HIS A 472 29.62 7.56 -22.19
C HIS A 472 30.84 8.44 -22.51
N VAL A 473 32.04 8.04 -22.08
CA VAL A 473 33.28 8.76 -22.40
C VAL A 473 33.59 8.73 -23.91
N GLN A 474 33.37 7.58 -24.57
CA GLN A 474 33.55 7.47 -26.02
C GLN A 474 32.56 8.37 -26.78
N GLU A 475 31.31 8.42 -26.32
CA GLU A 475 30.26 9.27 -26.88
C GLU A 475 30.59 10.76 -26.71
N LEU A 476 31.06 11.18 -25.52
CA LEU A 476 31.55 12.54 -25.31
C LEU A 476 32.72 12.88 -26.25
N ARG A 477 33.68 11.97 -26.41
CA ARG A 477 34.78 12.14 -27.37
C ARG A 477 34.29 12.25 -28.82
N ARG A 478 33.23 11.53 -29.18
CA ARG A 478 32.57 11.66 -30.50
C ARG A 478 31.94 13.04 -30.66
N GLN A 479 31.16 13.49 -29.67
CA GLN A 479 30.53 14.81 -29.68
C GLN A 479 31.54 15.95 -29.76
N VAL A 480 32.66 15.87 -29.03
CA VAL A 480 33.74 16.86 -29.12
C VAL A 480 34.33 16.90 -30.52
N ARG A 481 34.60 15.74 -31.14
CA ARG A 481 35.09 15.67 -32.52
C ARG A 481 34.10 16.26 -33.52
N GLU A 482 32.81 15.98 -33.36
CA GLU A 482 31.76 16.53 -34.22
C GLU A 482 31.62 18.04 -34.07
N ASN A 483 31.66 18.55 -32.85
CA ASN A 483 31.62 19.99 -32.61
C ASN A 483 32.88 20.68 -33.15
N GLN A 484 34.06 20.08 -33.02
CA GLN A 484 35.29 20.58 -33.64
C GLN A 484 35.18 20.62 -35.17
N GLN A 485 34.63 19.56 -35.79
CA GLN A 485 34.38 19.53 -37.22
C GLN A 485 33.40 20.61 -37.68
N LYS A 486 32.31 20.82 -36.94
CA LYS A 486 31.36 21.90 -37.20
C LYS A 486 32.01 23.28 -37.11
N LEU A 487 32.80 23.54 -36.07
CA LEU A 487 33.54 24.80 -35.93
C LEU A 487 34.52 25.02 -37.09
N VAL A 488 35.20 23.97 -37.56
CA VAL A 488 36.05 24.06 -38.74
C VAL A 488 35.23 24.34 -40.00
N GLN A 489 34.08 23.69 -40.18
CA GLN A 489 33.19 23.94 -41.33
C GLN A 489 32.61 25.37 -41.32
N GLU A 490 32.17 25.87 -40.18
CA GLU A 490 31.72 27.26 -39.99
C GLU A 490 32.85 28.24 -40.31
N ARG A 491 34.08 27.93 -39.86
CA ARG A 491 35.26 28.73 -40.19
C ARG A 491 35.55 28.71 -41.69
N ILE A 492 35.45 27.56 -42.37
CA ILE A 492 35.59 27.48 -43.82
C ILE A 492 34.49 28.28 -44.52
N ALA A 493 33.23 28.15 -44.11
CA ALA A 493 32.10 28.88 -44.67
C ALA A 493 32.26 30.41 -44.54
N THR A 494 32.66 30.90 -43.36
CA THR A 494 32.95 32.33 -43.16
C THR A 494 34.10 32.85 -44.04
N PHE A 495 35.14 32.03 -44.26
CA PHE A 495 36.21 32.38 -45.20
C PHE A 495 35.74 32.37 -46.66
N GLU A 496 34.89 31.43 -47.04
CA GLU A 496 34.29 31.35 -48.38
C GLU A 496 33.36 32.55 -48.65
N GLU A 497 32.54 32.93 -47.67
CA GLU A 497 31.73 34.15 -47.73
C GLU A 497 32.60 35.40 -47.84
N GLY A 498 33.68 35.48 -47.06
CA GLY A 498 34.67 36.56 -47.16
C GLY A 498 35.36 36.60 -48.53
N ARG A 499 35.62 35.45 -49.16
CA ARG A 499 36.16 35.35 -50.52
C ARG A 499 35.13 35.83 -51.55
N ARG A 500 33.87 35.40 -51.44
CA ARG A 500 32.78 35.86 -52.32
C ARG A 500 32.59 37.38 -52.26
N LEU A 501 32.59 37.96 -51.06
CA LEU A 501 32.50 39.42 -50.89
C LEU A 501 33.68 40.16 -51.53
N LYS A 502 34.90 39.61 -51.46
CA LYS A 502 36.08 40.16 -52.15
C LYS A 502 35.94 40.07 -53.67
N GLU A 503 35.48 38.94 -54.20
CA GLU A 503 35.23 38.76 -55.64
C GLU A 503 34.12 39.70 -56.14
N GLU A 504 33.04 39.90 -55.37
CA GLU A 504 32.00 40.88 -55.67
C GLU A 504 32.50 42.32 -55.63
N ALA A 505 33.33 42.67 -54.64
CA ALA A 505 33.97 43.99 -54.54
C ALA A 505 34.96 44.23 -55.70
N GLN A 506 35.71 43.22 -56.12
CA GLN A 506 36.58 43.28 -57.30
C GLN A 506 35.76 43.50 -58.57
N ARG A 507 34.70 42.71 -58.80
CA ARG A 507 33.78 42.91 -59.93
C ARG A 507 33.14 44.29 -59.92
N ARG A 508 32.79 44.81 -58.74
CA ARG A 508 32.27 46.19 -58.59
C ARG A 508 33.33 47.22 -58.95
N SER A 509 34.58 47.04 -58.52
CA SER A 509 35.70 47.91 -58.85
C SER A 509 35.99 47.90 -60.36
N GLU A 510 36.00 46.73 -60.99
CA GLU A 510 36.13 46.56 -62.44
C GLU A 510 35.04 47.31 -63.19
N ARG A 511 33.77 47.12 -62.83
CA ARG A 511 32.64 47.89 -63.42
C ARG A 511 32.80 49.39 -63.25
N ILE A 512 33.21 49.86 -62.07
CA ILE A 512 33.44 51.29 -61.82
C ILE A 512 34.62 51.79 -62.67
N ASN A 513 35.68 51.01 -62.82
CA ASN A 513 36.83 51.37 -63.65
C ASN A 513 36.48 51.40 -65.14
N GLU A 514 35.64 50.48 -65.62
CA GLU A 514 35.09 50.51 -66.98
C GLU A 514 34.24 51.76 -67.22
N VAL A 515 33.36 52.10 -66.27
CA VAL A 515 32.56 53.34 -66.33
C VAL A 515 33.46 54.58 -66.30
N LYS A 516 34.50 54.59 -65.46
CA LYS A 516 35.49 55.68 -65.42
C LYS A 516 36.23 55.81 -66.75
N LYS A 517 36.66 54.69 -67.37
CA LYS A 517 37.31 54.69 -68.69
C LYS A 517 36.37 55.26 -69.76
N LYS A 518 35.12 54.80 -69.82
CA LYS A 518 34.10 55.34 -70.73
C LYS A 518 33.88 56.84 -70.53
N LYS A 519 33.80 57.31 -69.28
CA LYS A 519 33.69 58.75 -68.99
C LYS A 519 34.93 59.54 -69.38
N ILE A 520 36.13 58.99 -69.22
CA ILE A 520 37.37 59.65 -69.67
C ILE A 520 37.38 59.71 -71.20
N GLU A 521 36.97 58.66 -71.90
CA GLU A 521 36.83 58.65 -73.37
C GLU A 521 35.77 59.65 -73.85
N GLU A 522 34.62 59.75 -73.17
CA GLU A 522 33.60 60.78 -73.41
C GLU A 522 34.15 62.20 -73.18
N LEU A 523 34.97 62.41 -72.15
CA LEU A 523 35.62 63.69 -71.90
C LEU A 523 36.71 64.01 -72.93
N SER A 524 37.52 63.02 -73.34
CA SER A 524 38.55 63.18 -74.38
C SER A 524 37.93 63.49 -75.74
N THR A 525 36.80 62.86 -76.08
CA THR A 525 36.04 63.17 -77.30
C THR A 525 35.39 64.55 -77.22
N ALA A 526 34.83 64.94 -76.07
CA ALA A 526 34.29 66.29 -75.86
C ALA A 526 35.36 67.39 -75.98
N VAL A 527 36.58 67.16 -75.47
CA VAL A 527 37.72 68.09 -75.59
C VAL A 527 38.20 68.19 -77.05
N CYS A 528 38.33 67.07 -77.77
CA CYS A 528 38.65 67.10 -79.21
C CYS A 528 37.58 67.82 -80.05
N CYS A 529 36.31 67.77 -79.66
CA CYS A 529 35.25 68.54 -80.33
C CYS A 529 35.25 70.04 -80.00
N ALA A 530 35.82 70.44 -78.84
CA ALA A 530 35.98 71.85 -78.48
C ALA A 530 37.13 72.52 -79.24
N ASP A 531 38.21 71.79 -79.54
CA ASP A 531 39.37 72.32 -80.29
C ASP A 531 39.12 72.53 -81.79
N GLN A 532 37.98 72.09 -82.35
CA GLN A 532 37.61 72.33 -83.76
C GLN A 532 36.68 73.54 -83.98
N ARG A 533 36.34 74.32 -82.94
CA ARG A 533 35.54 75.56 -83.10
C ARG A 533 36.20 76.74 -82.39
N GLY A 534 37.34 77.19 -82.91
CA GLY A 534 37.99 78.47 -82.59
C GLY A 534 38.37 79.21 -83.88
N TRP A 535 37.78 80.38 -84.07
CA TRP A 535 37.77 81.22 -85.28
C TRP A 535 39.11 81.92 -85.63
N PRO A 536 39.28 82.39 -86.88
CA PRO A 536 40.49 83.01 -87.43
C PRO A 536 40.58 84.53 -87.16
N GLY A 537 41.79 85.10 -87.07
CA GLY A 537 41.94 86.56 -86.88
C GLY A 537 43.39 87.08 -86.87
N ASP A 538 43.98 87.14 -88.06
CA ASP A 538 44.88 88.17 -88.62
C ASP A 538 46.27 88.55 -88.04
N PRO A 539 47.18 89.03 -88.94
CA PRO A 539 48.63 89.06 -88.72
C PRO A 539 49.20 90.44 -88.29
N VAL A 540 50.41 90.33 -87.73
CA VAL A 540 51.35 91.31 -87.15
C VAL A 540 51.61 92.57 -88.00
N PRO A 541 52.17 93.65 -87.39
CA PRO A 541 53.38 94.23 -88.00
C PRO A 541 54.57 94.41 -87.03
N ARG A 542 55.67 93.77 -87.44
CA ARG A 542 57.11 94.16 -87.34
C ARG A 542 57.63 94.91 -86.11
N ARG A 543 58.71 94.34 -85.56
CA ARG A 543 60.03 95.00 -85.61
C ARG A 543 61.05 94.13 -86.34
N ARG A 544 61.37 94.64 -87.55
CA ARG A 544 62.34 94.29 -88.61
C ARG A 544 62.48 92.84 -89.05
#